data_AF-A0A1A0U0N4-F1
#
_entry.id   AF-A0A1A0U0N4-F1
#
_cell.length_a   1.000
_cell.length_b   1.000
_cell.length_c   1.000
_cell.angle_alpha   90.00
_cell.angle_beta   90.00
_cell.angle_gamma   90.00
#
_symmetry.space_group_name_H-M   'P 1'
#
loop_
_entity.id
_entity.type
_entity.pdbx_description
1 polymer ?
#
loop_
_entity_poly.entity_id
_entity_poly.type
_entity_poly.pdbx_seq_one_letter_code
_entity_poly.pdbx_strand_id
1 'polypeptide(L)'
;MPTNEEEFLALQAIIQALQPFDADDRDRILKAAALFLQIPASEHMATSGSYEIRSPNRERASDVDSERVSFPAFSTPDTTSPKDFLFEKQPRTDVERVAALAFYLTHYRDTPHFKTLDLSKLNTEAAQPKFANAATSASNAVKQGYLVPSTKGMRQLSAAGERFVAALPDREAARAAMSTARPKRRPARKPGTPASSSGRKASRSD
;
A
#
# COMPACT_ATOMS: atom_id res chain seq x y z
N MET A 1 27.13 44.11 -10.30
CA MET A 1 26.75 43.80 -8.91
C MET A 1 25.61 44.72 -8.55
N PRO A 2 24.52 44.23 -7.96
CA PRO A 2 23.54 45.12 -7.36
C PRO A 2 24.20 45.96 -6.27
N THR A 3 23.65 47.12 -5.99
CA THR A 3 24.09 47.96 -4.86
C THR A 3 23.33 47.60 -3.59
N ASN A 4 23.92 47.80 -2.41
CA ASN A 4 23.27 47.54 -1.13
C ASN A 4 21.92 48.28 -0.97
N GLU A 5 21.74 49.40 -1.69
CA GLU A 5 20.49 50.17 -1.74
C GLU A 5 19.39 49.45 -2.54
N GLU A 6 19.74 48.82 -3.67
CA GLU A 6 18.81 48.00 -4.47
C GLU A 6 18.34 46.76 -3.69
N GLU A 7 19.24 46.11 -2.93
CA GLU A 7 18.91 44.97 -2.07
C GLU A 7 17.92 45.36 -0.96
N PHE A 8 18.13 46.53 -0.34
CA PHE A 8 17.22 47.06 0.69
C PHE A 8 15.82 47.39 0.11
N LEU A 9 15.77 48.05 -1.04
CA LEU A 9 14.51 48.39 -1.72
C LEU A 9 13.74 47.12 -2.14
N ALA A 10 14.43 46.09 -2.63
CA ALA A 10 13.83 44.81 -2.96
C ALA A 10 13.23 44.11 -1.72
N LEU A 11 13.96 44.09 -0.60
CA LEU A 11 13.46 43.54 0.66
C LEU A 11 12.23 44.29 1.18
N GLN A 12 12.26 45.63 1.13
CA GLN A 12 11.13 46.46 1.55
C GLN A 12 9.88 46.19 0.70
N ALA A 13 10.03 46.05 -0.62
CA ALA A 13 8.93 45.72 -1.53
C ALA A 13 8.31 44.34 -1.22
N ILE A 14 9.13 43.32 -0.93
CA ILE A 14 8.66 41.99 -0.52
C ILE A 14 7.86 42.06 0.79
N ILE A 15 8.35 42.80 1.79
CA ILE A 15 7.66 42.95 3.08
C ILE A 15 6.30 43.65 2.91
N GLN A 16 6.24 44.72 2.11
CA GLN A 16 4.98 45.43 1.84
C GLN A 16 3.98 44.57 1.05
N ALA A 17 4.46 43.80 0.07
CA ALA A 17 3.62 42.88 -0.71
C ALA A 17 3.05 41.73 0.13
N LEU A 18 3.79 41.27 1.15
CA LEU A 18 3.36 40.19 2.05
C LEU A 18 2.50 40.66 3.23
N GLN A 19 2.55 41.95 3.60
CA GLN A 19 1.81 42.49 4.76
C GLN A 19 0.29 42.17 4.80
N PRO A 20 -0.49 42.19 3.71
CA PRO A 20 -1.95 41.96 3.79
C PRO A 20 -2.35 40.49 3.97
N PHE A 21 -1.40 39.55 3.92
CA PHE A 21 -1.65 38.12 4.08
C PHE A 21 -1.43 37.67 5.54
N ASP A 22 -2.09 36.57 5.94
CA ASP A 22 -1.91 35.99 7.28
C ASP A 22 -0.55 35.28 7.43
N ALA A 23 -0.29 34.66 8.59
CA ALA A 23 0.98 33.99 8.83
C ALA A 23 1.19 32.74 7.95
N ASP A 24 0.14 31.97 7.70
CA ASP A 24 0.21 30.69 6.98
C ASP A 24 0.36 30.92 5.46
N ASP A 25 -0.35 31.90 4.91
CA ASP A 25 -0.23 32.26 3.50
C ASP A 25 1.10 32.95 3.18
N ARG A 26 1.65 33.76 4.10
CA ARG A 26 3.02 34.31 3.92
C ARG A 26 4.08 33.21 3.87
N ASP A 27 4.00 32.22 4.76
CA ASP A 27 4.91 31.06 4.76
C ASP A 27 4.81 30.26 3.45
N ARG A 28 3.58 29.99 2.96
CA ARG A 28 3.36 29.34 1.66
C ARG A 28 3.94 30.12 0.50
N ILE A 29 3.72 31.43 0.44
CA ILE A 29 4.22 32.30 -0.64
C ILE A 29 5.76 32.34 -0.63
N LEU A 30 6.39 32.46 0.55
CA LEU A 30 7.85 32.45 0.68
C LEU A 30 8.46 31.11 0.26
N LYS A 31 7.84 29.97 0.65
CA LYS A 31 8.27 28.63 0.20
C LYS A 31 8.14 28.45 -1.31
N ALA A 32 7.03 28.91 -1.90
CA ALA A 32 6.84 28.89 -3.35
C ALA A 32 7.88 29.76 -4.07
N ALA A 33 8.16 30.97 -3.57
CA ALA A 33 9.16 31.87 -4.14
C ALA A 33 10.58 31.28 -4.06
N ALA A 34 10.96 30.65 -2.94
CA ALA A 34 12.24 29.96 -2.80
C ALA A 34 12.40 28.82 -3.82
N LEU A 35 11.35 28.02 -4.04
CA LEU A 35 11.33 26.96 -5.07
C LEU A 35 11.49 27.54 -6.49
N PHE A 36 10.75 28.61 -6.83
CA PHE A 36 10.85 29.26 -8.15
C PHE A 36 12.22 29.86 -8.42
N LEU A 37 12.86 30.45 -7.41
CA LEU A 37 14.20 31.03 -7.49
C LEU A 37 15.33 29.99 -7.36
N GLN A 38 14.99 28.71 -7.21
CA GLN A 38 15.93 27.61 -6.95
C GLN A 38 16.86 27.87 -5.75
N ILE A 39 16.40 28.67 -4.79
CA ILE A 39 17.12 28.92 -3.55
C ILE A 39 16.97 27.63 -2.73
N PRO A 40 18.05 26.88 -2.47
CA PRO A 40 17.95 25.70 -1.62
C PRO A 40 17.47 26.17 -0.25
N ALA A 41 16.33 25.64 0.19
CA ALA A 41 15.81 25.86 1.53
C ALA A 41 16.74 25.16 2.54
N SER A 42 17.87 25.79 2.83
CA SER A 42 18.88 25.28 3.75
C SER A 42 18.24 25.10 5.12
N GLU A 43 18.14 23.86 5.59
CA GLU A 43 17.59 23.46 6.91
C GLU A 43 18.50 23.86 8.08
N HIS A 44 19.10 25.06 8.01
CA HIS A 44 20.04 25.59 8.99
C HIS A 44 19.35 26.38 10.11
N MET A 45 18.41 25.73 10.82
CA MET A 45 18.10 26.04 12.23
C MET A 45 17.73 24.78 13.04
N ALA A 46 18.41 23.66 12.81
CA ALA A 46 18.48 22.56 13.77
C ALA A 46 19.47 22.88 14.91
N THR A 47 19.18 23.92 15.72
CA THR A 47 20.01 24.27 16.89
C THR A 47 19.79 23.29 18.05
N SER A 48 20.85 22.51 18.33
CA SER A 48 21.21 21.96 19.65
C SER A 48 20.23 21.01 20.36
N GLY A 49 20.42 19.71 20.15
CA GLY A 49 19.79 18.63 20.92
C GLY A 49 20.70 17.40 21.02
N SER A 50 21.74 17.49 21.83
CA SER A 50 22.83 16.50 21.90
C SER A 50 22.42 15.11 22.40
N TYR A 51 22.70 14.07 21.61
CA TYR A 51 23.37 12.85 22.11
C TYR A 51 24.06 12.09 20.96
N GLU A 52 25.38 11.95 21.05
CA GLU A 52 26.11 11.01 20.20
C GLU A 52 25.79 9.57 20.63
N ILE A 53 25.38 8.71 19.71
CA ILE A 53 25.74 7.28 19.80
C ILE A 53 26.47 6.87 18.53
N ARG A 54 27.79 6.86 18.70
CA ARG A 54 28.83 6.34 17.83
C ARG A 54 28.54 4.88 17.43
N SER A 55 28.56 4.58 16.14
CA SER A 55 28.70 3.21 15.62
C SER A 55 29.44 3.25 14.28
N PRO A 56 30.71 2.82 14.22
CA PRO A 56 31.47 2.81 12.98
C PRO A 56 31.26 1.51 12.19
N ASN A 57 31.64 1.60 10.91
CA ASN A 57 32.09 0.49 10.07
C ASN A 57 31.02 -0.41 9.41
N ARG A 58 30.61 -0.04 8.19
CA ARG A 58 30.72 -0.95 7.03
C ARG A 58 30.74 -0.21 5.68
N GLU A 59 31.93 0.16 5.23
CA GLU A 59 32.16 0.48 3.82
C GLU A 59 32.34 -0.81 3.00
N ARG A 60 31.60 -0.97 1.89
CA ARG A 60 32.19 -1.28 0.56
C ARG A 60 31.13 -1.49 -0.53
N ALA A 61 31.29 -0.70 -1.60
CA ALA A 61 30.97 -0.98 -3.00
C ALA A 61 29.49 -1.24 -3.37
N SER A 62 29.01 -0.84 -4.56
CA SER A 62 29.71 -0.36 -5.76
C SER A 62 28.85 0.61 -6.56
N ASP A 63 29.50 1.55 -7.25
CA ASP A 63 28.90 2.36 -8.32
C ASP A 63 28.19 1.51 -9.38
N VAL A 64 26.96 1.90 -9.71
CA VAL A 64 26.40 1.73 -11.05
C VAL A 64 25.73 3.05 -11.43
N ASP A 65 26.43 3.81 -12.27
CA ASP A 65 25.93 5.02 -12.89
C ASP A 65 24.95 4.68 -14.02
N SER A 66 23.70 5.13 -13.92
CA SER A 66 22.71 5.22 -15.02
C SER A 66 21.41 5.89 -14.56
N GLU A 67 21.34 7.20 -14.80
CA GLU A 67 20.14 8.01 -15.08
C GLU A 67 18.77 7.49 -14.61
N ARG A 68 18.23 8.08 -13.52
CA ARG A 68 16.89 8.69 -13.56
C ARG A 68 16.86 9.99 -12.76
N VAL A 69 16.78 11.11 -13.48
CA VAL A 69 16.45 12.41 -12.90
C VAL A 69 14.96 12.41 -12.53
N SER A 70 14.64 11.84 -11.37
CA SER A 70 13.29 11.92 -10.80
C SER A 70 13.15 13.21 -10.02
N PHE A 71 12.90 14.32 -10.72
CA PHE A 71 12.37 15.52 -10.08
C PHE A 71 11.10 15.14 -9.29
N PRO A 72 10.92 15.59 -8.03
CA PRO A 72 9.62 15.51 -7.39
C PRO A 72 8.67 16.42 -8.15
N ALA A 73 7.87 15.82 -9.04
CA ALA A 73 6.85 16.53 -9.79
C ALA A 73 5.87 17.21 -8.82
N PHE A 74 5.39 18.40 -9.21
CA PHE A 74 4.34 19.12 -8.50
C PHE A 74 3.21 18.16 -8.10
N SER A 75 2.92 18.10 -6.80
CA SER A 75 2.03 17.09 -6.22
C SER A 75 0.59 17.23 -6.72
N THR A 76 0.29 16.65 -7.88
CA THR A 76 -1.03 16.04 -8.08
C THR A 76 -1.15 14.97 -6.99
N PRO A 77 -2.16 15.02 -6.11
CA PRO A 77 -2.42 13.87 -5.27
C PRO A 77 -2.70 12.68 -6.21
N ASP A 78 -2.00 11.56 -6.01
CA ASP A 78 -2.22 10.30 -6.75
C ASP A 78 -3.54 9.63 -6.31
N THR A 79 -4.62 10.41 -6.24
CA THR A 79 -5.99 9.93 -6.16
C THR A 79 -6.43 9.43 -7.53
N THR A 80 -5.75 8.40 -8.04
CA THR A 80 -6.24 7.56 -9.14
C THR A 80 -7.68 7.22 -8.82
N SER A 81 -8.66 7.54 -9.68
CA SER A 81 -10.05 7.31 -9.29
C SER A 81 -10.31 5.79 -9.16
N PRO A 82 -11.28 5.35 -8.33
CA PRO A 82 -11.62 3.92 -8.23
C PRO A 82 -11.98 3.30 -9.58
N LYS A 83 -12.51 4.11 -10.50
CA LYS A 83 -12.87 3.72 -11.87
C LYS A 83 -11.61 3.49 -12.72
N ASP A 84 -10.67 4.42 -12.69
CA ASP A 84 -9.45 4.36 -13.52
C ASP A 84 -8.52 3.24 -13.02
N PHE A 85 -8.42 3.06 -11.71
CA PHE A 85 -7.69 1.93 -11.10
C PHE A 85 -8.25 0.57 -11.56
N LEU A 86 -9.58 0.39 -11.56
CA LEU A 86 -10.17 -0.86 -12.07
C LEU A 86 -10.02 -1.02 -13.59
N PHE A 87 -9.99 0.08 -14.34
CA PHE A 87 -9.73 0.05 -15.78
C PHE A 87 -8.30 -0.38 -16.10
N GLU A 88 -7.31 0.07 -15.32
CA GLU A 88 -5.91 -0.37 -15.42
C GLU A 88 -5.75 -1.86 -15.05
N LYS A 89 -6.31 -2.29 -13.91
CA LYS A 89 -6.12 -3.66 -13.40
C LYS A 89 -6.97 -4.72 -14.11
N GLN A 90 -7.98 -4.33 -14.88
CA GLN A 90 -8.83 -5.21 -15.71
C GLN A 90 -9.26 -6.55 -15.04
N PRO A 91 -9.90 -6.54 -13.85
CA PRO A 91 -10.39 -7.76 -13.23
C PRO A 91 -11.51 -8.39 -14.07
N ARG A 92 -11.43 -9.69 -14.36
CA ARG A 92 -12.42 -10.42 -15.17
C ARG A 92 -13.50 -11.10 -14.36
N THR A 93 -13.28 -11.31 -13.06
CA THR A 93 -14.25 -11.98 -12.17
C THR A 93 -14.63 -11.08 -10.99
N ASP A 94 -15.81 -11.30 -10.42
CA ASP A 94 -16.24 -10.60 -9.19
C ASP A 94 -15.27 -10.82 -8.02
N VAL A 95 -14.56 -11.95 -8.00
CA VAL A 95 -13.59 -12.30 -6.96
C VAL A 95 -12.31 -11.47 -7.12
N GLU A 96 -11.80 -11.36 -8.35
CA GLU A 96 -10.66 -10.48 -8.68
C GLU A 96 -11.01 -9.01 -8.45
N ARG A 97 -12.21 -8.59 -8.84
CA ARG A 97 -12.71 -7.22 -8.64
C ARG A 97 -12.85 -6.88 -7.15
N VAL A 98 -13.28 -7.82 -6.31
CA VAL A 98 -13.25 -7.65 -4.85
C VAL A 98 -11.81 -7.52 -4.33
N ALA A 99 -10.85 -8.29 -4.84
CA ALA A 99 -9.44 -8.14 -4.44
C ALA A 99 -8.86 -6.77 -4.86
N ALA A 100 -9.14 -6.31 -6.08
CA ALA A 100 -8.72 -5.00 -6.57
C ALA A 100 -9.36 -3.85 -5.76
N LEU A 101 -10.66 -3.91 -5.46
CA LEU A 101 -11.32 -2.93 -4.60
C LEU A 101 -10.77 -2.94 -3.16
N ALA A 102 -10.38 -4.09 -2.63
CA ALA A 102 -9.75 -4.20 -1.32
C ALA A 102 -8.34 -3.57 -1.30
N PHE A 103 -7.55 -3.75 -2.36
CA PHE A 103 -6.29 -3.03 -2.57
C PHE A 103 -6.53 -1.52 -2.59
N TYR A 104 -7.51 -1.05 -3.36
CA TYR A 104 -7.85 0.36 -3.41
C TYR A 104 -8.19 0.94 -2.01
N LEU A 105 -9.04 0.25 -1.24
CA LEU A 105 -9.37 0.66 0.15
C LEU A 105 -8.13 0.72 1.05
N THR A 106 -7.18 -0.20 0.87
CA THR A 106 -5.99 -0.31 1.71
C THR A 106 -4.95 0.76 1.39
N HIS A 107 -4.68 1.04 0.11
CA HIS A 107 -3.59 1.92 -0.33
C HIS A 107 -4.00 3.35 -0.69
N TYR A 108 -5.27 3.60 -1.05
CA TYR A 108 -5.76 4.92 -1.50
C TYR A 108 -6.84 5.52 -0.57
N ARG A 109 -7.23 4.81 0.50
CA ARG A 109 -8.20 5.28 1.51
C ARG A 109 -7.84 4.92 2.95
N ASP A 110 -6.61 4.45 3.19
CA ASP A 110 -6.08 4.09 4.51
C ASP A 110 -7.05 3.21 5.35
N THR A 111 -7.82 2.35 4.68
CA THR A 111 -8.87 1.51 5.26
C THR A 111 -8.48 0.03 5.11
N PRO A 112 -7.48 -0.46 5.87
CA PRO A 112 -6.99 -1.85 5.80
C PRO A 112 -8.00 -2.87 6.35
N HIS A 113 -9.01 -2.42 7.09
CA HIS A 113 -10.08 -3.26 7.65
C HIS A 113 -11.43 -2.75 7.15
N PHE A 114 -12.11 -3.57 6.35
CA PHE A 114 -13.34 -3.17 5.66
C PHE A 114 -14.42 -4.25 5.78
N LYS A 115 -15.68 -3.85 5.58
CA LYS A 115 -16.83 -4.76 5.45
C LYS A 115 -17.17 -4.98 3.98
N THR A 116 -17.95 -6.02 3.69
CA THR A 116 -18.52 -6.25 2.35
C THR A 116 -19.35 -5.06 1.85
N LEU A 117 -19.95 -4.29 2.76
CA LEU A 117 -20.72 -3.09 2.42
C LEU A 117 -19.84 -2.01 1.77
N ASP A 118 -18.61 -1.85 2.24
CA ASP A 118 -17.70 -0.80 1.78
C ASP A 118 -17.16 -1.13 0.38
N LEU A 119 -16.92 -2.41 0.10
CA LEU A 119 -16.65 -2.90 -1.26
C LEU A 119 -17.81 -2.63 -2.23
N SER A 120 -19.06 -2.78 -1.79
CA SER A 120 -20.25 -2.50 -2.61
C SER A 120 -20.43 -1.00 -2.90
N LYS A 121 -20.13 -0.13 -1.92
CA LYS A 121 -20.09 1.33 -2.11
C LYS A 121 -19.01 1.70 -3.13
N LEU A 122 -17.77 1.24 -2.92
CA LEU A 122 -16.65 1.52 -3.81
C LEU A 122 -16.86 0.98 -5.24
N ASN A 123 -17.52 -0.17 -5.40
CA ASN A 123 -17.91 -0.68 -6.74
C ASN A 123 -18.91 0.24 -7.44
N THR A 124 -19.80 0.91 -6.70
CA THR A 124 -20.75 1.89 -7.25
C THR A 124 -20.03 3.20 -7.61
N GLU A 125 -19.11 3.67 -6.77
CA GLU A 125 -18.25 4.83 -7.03
C GLU A 125 -17.32 4.62 -8.24
N ALA A 126 -16.81 3.40 -8.44
CA ALA A 126 -16.05 2.99 -9.62
C ALA A 126 -16.91 2.79 -10.89
N ALA A 127 -18.21 3.17 -10.85
CA ALA A 127 -19.19 3.03 -11.92
C ALA A 127 -19.30 1.61 -12.51
N GLN A 128 -19.05 0.57 -11.70
CA GLN A 128 -19.07 -0.82 -12.14
C GLN A 128 -20.47 -1.45 -12.05
N PRO A 129 -20.78 -2.48 -12.86
CA PRO A 129 -21.97 -3.30 -12.67
C PRO A 129 -22.06 -3.83 -11.23
N LYS A 130 -23.27 -3.82 -10.65
CA LYS A 130 -23.50 -4.35 -9.30
C LYS A 130 -23.07 -5.82 -9.23
N PHE A 131 -22.45 -6.23 -8.13
CA PHE A 131 -22.14 -7.64 -7.87
C PHE A 131 -23.42 -8.48 -7.87
N ALA A 132 -23.36 -9.67 -8.48
CA ALA A 132 -24.48 -10.61 -8.40
C ALA A 132 -24.76 -11.04 -6.95
N ASN A 133 -23.71 -11.24 -6.15
CA ASN A 133 -23.79 -11.36 -4.70
C ASN A 133 -22.43 -10.99 -4.05
N ALA A 134 -22.30 -9.77 -3.55
CA ALA A 134 -21.06 -9.27 -2.96
C ALA A 134 -20.55 -10.11 -1.77
N ALA A 135 -21.45 -10.66 -0.95
CA ALA A 135 -21.08 -11.48 0.20
C ALA A 135 -20.50 -12.84 -0.21
N THR A 136 -21.05 -13.44 -1.26
CA THR A 136 -20.52 -14.67 -1.88
C THR A 136 -19.17 -14.40 -2.54
N SER A 137 -19.04 -13.33 -3.33
CA SER A 137 -17.78 -12.96 -4.00
C SER A 137 -16.66 -12.67 -3.00
N ALA A 138 -16.92 -11.92 -1.93
CA ALA A 138 -15.94 -11.69 -0.86
C ALA A 138 -15.59 -12.99 -0.10
N SER A 139 -16.54 -13.89 0.12
CA SER A 139 -16.29 -15.18 0.77
C SER A 139 -15.50 -16.14 -0.12
N ASN A 140 -15.68 -16.06 -1.43
CA ASN A 140 -14.84 -16.77 -2.40
C ASN A 140 -13.43 -16.16 -2.47
N ALA A 141 -13.28 -14.84 -2.34
CA ALA A 141 -11.96 -14.18 -2.27
C ALA A 141 -11.15 -14.61 -1.03
N VAL A 142 -11.81 -14.82 0.11
CA VAL A 142 -11.17 -15.43 1.30
C VAL A 142 -10.78 -16.89 1.04
N LYS A 143 -11.66 -17.71 0.44
CA LYS A 143 -11.35 -19.11 0.11
C LYS A 143 -10.19 -19.26 -0.90
N GLN A 144 -10.04 -18.31 -1.81
CA GLN A 144 -8.94 -18.26 -2.78
C GLN A 144 -7.65 -17.68 -2.18
N GLY A 145 -7.72 -17.04 -1.01
CA GLY A 145 -6.57 -16.50 -0.28
C GLY A 145 -6.21 -15.04 -0.60
N TYR A 146 -7.03 -14.32 -1.37
CA TYR A 146 -6.83 -12.89 -1.62
C TYR A 146 -7.12 -12.05 -0.37
N LEU A 147 -8.13 -12.45 0.40
CA LEU A 147 -8.55 -11.76 1.62
C LEU A 147 -8.38 -12.65 2.84
N VAL A 148 -8.17 -12.04 4.01
CA VAL A 148 -8.14 -12.71 5.32
C VAL A 148 -9.28 -12.16 6.19
N PRO A 149 -9.97 -12.97 7.01
CA PRO A 149 -10.80 -12.43 8.08
C PRO A 149 -9.95 -11.59 9.06
N SER A 150 -10.48 -10.45 9.46
CA SER A 150 -9.90 -9.58 10.50
C SER A 150 -10.81 -9.59 11.75
N THR A 151 -10.58 -8.66 12.68
CA THR A 151 -11.36 -8.55 13.91
C THR A 151 -12.83 -8.20 13.64
N LYS A 152 -13.73 -8.61 14.56
CA LYS A 152 -15.16 -8.21 14.58
C LYS A 152 -15.93 -8.41 13.25
N GLY A 153 -15.58 -9.44 12.48
CA GLY A 153 -16.24 -9.78 11.21
C GLY A 153 -15.85 -8.89 10.02
N MET A 154 -14.86 -8.01 10.18
CA MET A 154 -14.22 -7.30 9.08
C MET A 154 -13.30 -8.22 8.28
N ARG A 155 -12.84 -7.73 7.13
CA ARG A 155 -11.88 -8.40 6.25
C ARG A 155 -10.74 -7.44 5.95
N GLN A 156 -9.59 -8.01 5.59
CA GLN A 156 -8.42 -7.28 5.16
C GLN A 156 -7.82 -7.96 3.92
N LEU A 157 -7.05 -7.21 3.15
CA LEU A 157 -6.25 -7.77 2.07
C LEU A 157 -5.16 -8.69 2.65
N SER A 158 -4.84 -9.78 1.96
CA SER A 158 -3.68 -10.62 2.30
C SER A 158 -2.45 -10.17 1.51
N ALA A 159 -1.25 -10.41 2.03
CA ALA A 159 -0.01 -10.16 1.28
C ALA A 159 0.07 -10.93 -0.06
N ALA A 160 -0.68 -12.03 -0.20
CA ALA A 160 -0.82 -12.74 -1.47
C ALA A 160 -1.76 -12.01 -2.44
N GLY A 161 -2.89 -11.51 -1.93
CA GLY A 161 -3.85 -10.70 -2.69
C GLY A 161 -3.29 -9.36 -3.12
N GLU A 162 -2.45 -8.74 -2.28
CA GLU A 162 -1.74 -7.51 -2.60
C GLU A 162 -0.80 -7.70 -3.80
N ARG A 163 0.06 -8.72 -3.76
CA ARG A 163 0.94 -9.10 -4.88
C ARG A 163 0.15 -9.51 -6.14
N PHE A 164 -0.99 -10.17 -5.96
CA PHE A 164 -1.89 -10.52 -7.07
C PHE A 164 -2.40 -9.27 -7.79
N VAL A 165 -2.89 -8.26 -7.04
CA VAL A 165 -3.42 -7.02 -7.64
C VAL A 165 -2.30 -6.15 -8.21
N ALA A 166 -1.13 -6.08 -7.55
CA ALA A 166 0.04 -5.36 -8.05
C ALA A 166 0.52 -5.91 -9.42
N ALA A 167 0.42 -7.22 -9.63
CA ALA A 167 0.79 -7.87 -10.89
C ALA A 167 -0.26 -7.71 -12.01
N LEU A 168 -1.51 -7.32 -11.71
CA LEU A 168 -2.50 -7.04 -12.75
C LEU A 168 -2.11 -5.79 -13.57
N PRO A 169 -2.35 -5.79 -14.90
CA PRO A 169 -3.18 -6.74 -15.65
C PRO A 169 -2.51 -8.06 -16.10
N ASP A 170 -1.23 -8.32 -15.79
CA ASP A 170 -0.57 -9.60 -16.14
C ASP A 170 -1.11 -10.77 -15.30
N ARG A 171 -1.77 -11.70 -15.99
CA ARG A 171 -2.49 -12.84 -15.39
C ARG A 171 -1.61 -14.06 -15.17
N GLU A 172 -0.41 -14.11 -15.72
CA GLU A 172 0.57 -15.15 -15.43
C GLU A 172 1.38 -14.78 -14.19
N ALA A 173 1.88 -13.53 -14.13
CA ALA A 173 2.53 -12.99 -12.95
C ALA A 173 1.62 -13.01 -11.71
N ALA A 174 0.36 -12.57 -11.85
CA ALA A 174 -0.61 -12.60 -10.75
C ALA A 174 -0.90 -14.03 -10.25
N ARG A 175 -0.98 -15.02 -11.16
CA ARG A 175 -1.17 -16.43 -10.79
C ARG A 175 0.06 -17.02 -10.09
N ALA A 176 1.27 -16.62 -10.49
CA ALA A 176 2.52 -17.00 -9.82
C ALA A 176 2.63 -16.41 -8.40
N ALA A 177 2.17 -15.17 -8.20
CA ALA A 177 2.10 -14.55 -6.86
C ALA A 177 1.23 -15.37 -5.88
N MET A 178 0.12 -15.94 -6.36
CA MET A 178 -0.76 -16.77 -5.53
C MET A 178 -0.25 -18.19 -5.30
N SER A 179 0.49 -18.77 -6.25
CA SER A 179 0.99 -20.15 -6.12
C SER A 179 2.13 -20.25 -5.10
N THR A 180 2.98 -19.22 -5.01
CA THR A 180 4.10 -19.14 -4.05
C THR A 180 3.64 -18.91 -2.60
N ALA A 181 2.55 -18.15 -2.40
CA ALA A 181 2.08 -17.77 -1.08
C ALA A 181 1.23 -18.84 -0.35
N ARG A 182 0.67 -19.82 -1.08
CA ARG A 182 -0.25 -20.81 -0.49
C ARG A 182 0.54 -21.87 0.31
N PRO A 183 0.35 -22.00 1.64
CA PRO A 183 1.07 -23.00 2.42
C PRO A 183 0.80 -24.41 1.88
N LYS A 184 1.88 -25.11 1.50
CA LYS A 184 1.81 -26.48 0.95
C LYS A 184 1.29 -27.39 2.07
N ARG A 185 -0.02 -27.69 2.05
CA ARG A 185 -0.70 -28.51 3.08
C ARG A 185 0.11 -29.80 3.25
N ARG A 186 0.75 -29.97 4.42
CA ARG A 186 1.48 -31.20 4.73
C ARG A 186 0.49 -32.36 4.58
N PRO A 187 0.83 -33.43 3.84
CA PRO A 187 -0.08 -34.57 3.70
C PRO A 187 -0.42 -35.09 5.08
N ALA A 188 -1.71 -35.23 5.37
CA ALA A 188 -2.15 -35.77 6.65
C ALA A 188 -1.56 -37.18 6.80
N ARG A 189 -0.81 -37.40 7.88
CA ARG A 189 -0.37 -38.76 8.24
C ARG A 189 -1.64 -39.60 8.39
N LYS A 190 -1.77 -40.68 7.62
CA LYS A 190 -2.87 -41.63 7.75
C LYS A 190 -2.96 -42.05 9.24
N PRO A 191 -4.13 -41.97 9.90
CA PRO A 191 -4.28 -42.55 11.22
C PRO A 191 -3.94 -44.04 11.12
N GLY A 192 -3.04 -44.51 11.98
CA GLY A 192 -2.54 -45.88 11.92
C GLY A 192 -3.67 -46.87 12.13
N THR A 193 -3.67 -47.93 11.31
CA THR A 193 -4.57 -49.08 11.48
C THR A 193 -4.47 -49.59 12.92
N PRO A 194 -5.58 -49.70 13.68
CA PRO A 194 -5.53 -50.25 15.02
C PRO A 194 -5.05 -51.71 14.95
N ALA A 195 -4.04 -52.05 15.75
CA ALA A 195 -3.49 -53.38 15.80
C ALA A 195 -4.54 -54.37 16.29
N SER A 196 -4.88 -55.36 15.45
CA SER A 196 -5.81 -56.44 15.79
C SER A 196 -5.26 -57.28 16.94
N SER A 197 -5.87 -57.16 18.12
CA SER A 197 -5.57 -58.01 19.29
C SER A 197 -6.26 -59.36 19.14
N SER A 198 -5.56 -60.31 18.52
CA SER A 198 -6.04 -61.69 18.32
C SER A 198 -6.03 -62.51 19.62
N GLY A 199 -7.04 -62.28 20.47
CA GLY A 199 -7.30 -63.07 21.67
C GLY A 199 -7.73 -64.51 21.35
N ARG A 200 -6.77 -65.43 21.22
CA ARG A 200 -7.04 -66.89 21.23
C ARG A 200 -7.70 -67.27 22.56
N LYS A 201 -8.98 -67.69 22.52
CA LYS A 201 -9.60 -68.39 23.65
C LYS A 201 -9.43 -69.89 23.46
N ALA A 202 -8.67 -70.52 24.34
CA ALA A 202 -8.36 -71.95 24.27
C ALA A 202 -9.50 -72.82 24.85
N SER A 203 -9.50 -74.08 24.44
CA SER A 203 -10.44 -75.14 24.80
C SER A 203 -10.21 -75.75 26.20
N ARG A 204 -11.31 -76.07 26.88
CA ARG A 204 -11.55 -77.20 27.82
C ARG A 204 -13.08 -77.32 27.92
N SER A 205 -13.75 -78.42 27.58
CA SER A 205 -13.52 -79.87 27.82
C SER A 205 -13.81 -80.27 29.26
N ASP A 206 -14.91 -81.02 29.39
CA ASP A 206 -15.47 -81.78 30.53
C ASP A 206 -15.88 -81.00 31.80
#